data_AF-A0AAD8ENB0-F1
#
_entry.id   AF-A0AAD8ENB0-F1
#
_cell.length_a   1.000
_cell.length_b   1.000
_cell.length_c   1.000
_cell.angle_alpha   90.00
_cell.angle_beta   90.00
_cell.angle_gamma   90.00
#
_symmetry.space_group_name_H-M   'P 1'
#
loop_
_entity.id
_entity.type
_entity.pdbx_description
1 polymer ?
#
loop_
_entity_poly.entity_id
_entity_poly.type
_entity_poly.pdbx_seq_one_letter_code
_entity_poly.pdbx_strand_id
1 'polypeptide(L)'
;HQMSSLQKNGILKLADFGLARAFSANKNVKRYTNRVVTLWYRPPELLLGERNYGPPIDLWGAGCIMAEMWTRKPILQGNTEQQQLTFISQLCGSMTPEVWPGVESLELYNKMVLPRGFKHQVKKSLETYVTDPLACDLLDKLLVLDPSKRYDSDSALEHDFFWTDPMPCDLSKMLAQHTRSMFEYLIPPHRPEIPHDQHQGALPPIHSQSSNSRSLPNGLS
;
A
#
# COMPACT_ATOMS: atom_id res chain seq x y z
N HIS A 1 -11.90 9.19 12.61
CA HIS A 1 -11.82 8.07 11.68
C HIS A 1 -12.01 8.67 10.29
N GLN A 2 -11.09 8.47 9.34
CA GLN A 2 -11.47 8.62 7.93
C GLN A 2 -11.84 7.20 7.50
N MET A 3 -13.13 6.88 7.51
CA MET A 3 -13.60 5.63 6.92
C MET A 3 -13.97 5.95 5.48
N SER A 4 -13.10 5.62 4.53
CA SER A 4 -13.48 5.63 3.13
C SER A 4 -14.52 4.52 2.87
N SER A 5 -15.62 4.83 2.20
CA SER A 5 -16.62 3.86 1.77
C SER A 5 -16.43 3.59 0.28
N LEU A 6 -16.28 2.32 -0.10
CA LEU A 6 -16.23 1.88 -1.49
C LEU A 6 -17.66 1.53 -1.94
N GLN A 7 -18.15 2.20 -2.97
CA GLN A 7 -19.45 1.91 -3.56
C GLN A 7 -19.41 0.65 -4.43
N LYS A 8 -20.57 -0.01 -4.65
CA LYS A 8 -20.69 -1.23 -5.47
C LYS A 8 -20.20 -1.05 -6.92
N ASN A 9 -20.07 0.19 -7.40
CA ASN A 9 -19.56 0.55 -8.71
C ASN A 9 -18.06 0.92 -8.71
N GLY A 10 -17.31 0.58 -7.66
CA GLY A 10 -15.87 0.83 -7.61
C GLY A 10 -15.48 2.28 -7.24
N ILE A 11 -16.43 3.16 -6.91
CA ILE A 11 -16.11 4.54 -6.56
C ILE A 11 -15.73 4.63 -5.08
N LEU A 12 -14.49 5.06 -4.81
CA LEU A 12 -14.02 5.41 -3.47
C LEU A 12 -14.59 6.77 -3.06
N LYS A 13 -15.23 6.84 -1.89
CA LYS A 13 -15.67 8.09 -1.29
C LYS A 13 -15.06 8.24 0.09
N LEU A 14 -14.45 9.40 0.35
CA LEU A 14 -14.12 9.79 1.72
C LEU A 14 -15.42 9.92 2.50
N ALA A 15 -15.51 9.24 3.64
CA ALA A 15 -16.62 9.40 4.56
C ALA A 15 -16.09 9.69 5.97
N ASP A 16 -17.01 10.05 6.86
CA ASP A 16 -16.75 10.48 8.24
C ASP A 16 -16.01 11.84 8.34
N PHE A 17 -16.70 12.90 7.87
CA PHE A 17 -16.31 14.29 8.10
C PHE A 17 -16.64 14.78 9.53
N GLY A 18 -16.97 13.89 10.48
CA GLY A 18 -17.36 14.28 11.85
C GLY A 18 -16.26 15.02 12.63
N LEU A 19 -15.01 14.91 12.17
CA LEU A 19 -13.85 15.65 12.71
C LEU A 19 -13.27 16.67 11.73
N ALA A 20 -13.87 16.83 10.55
CA ALA A 20 -13.39 17.77 9.54
C ALA A 20 -13.60 19.21 10.00
N ARG A 21 -12.63 20.09 9.72
CA ARG A 21 -12.68 21.50 10.08
C ARG A 21 -12.23 22.35 8.90
N ALA A 22 -12.92 23.46 8.66
CA ALA A 22 -12.50 24.43 7.64
C ALA A 22 -11.10 24.98 7.98
N PHE A 23 -10.20 24.89 7.00
CA PHE A 23 -8.87 25.47 7.09
C PHE A 23 -8.89 26.89 6.47
N SER A 24 -8.57 27.92 7.26
CA SER A 24 -8.36 29.28 6.74
C SER A 24 -6.90 29.50 6.32
N ALA A 25 -6.62 30.07 5.14
CA ALA A 25 -5.24 30.36 4.73
C ALA A 25 -4.53 31.42 5.63
N ASN A 26 -5.26 32.13 6.49
CA ASN A 26 -4.69 33.12 7.40
C ASN A 26 -4.06 32.47 8.65
N LYS A 27 -2.74 32.65 8.80
CA LYS A 27 -1.88 32.07 9.84
C LYS A 27 -2.06 32.66 11.25
N ASN A 28 -2.90 33.68 11.44
CA ASN A 28 -2.78 34.54 12.64
C ASN A 28 -3.55 34.09 13.90
N VAL A 29 -4.50 33.16 13.86
CA VAL A 29 -5.14 32.66 15.10
C VAL A 29 -5.69 31.27 14.90
N LYS A 30 -4.93 30.22 15.23
CA LYS A 30 -5.47 28.85 15.18
C LYS A 30 -5.02 28.02 16.39
N ARG A 31 -6.00 27.65 17.22
CA ARG A 31 -5.87 26.60 18.23
C ARG A 31 -6.79 25.46 17.78
N TYR A 32 -6.28 24.56 16.95
CA TYR A 32 -7.03 23.36 16.63
C TYR A 32 -6.90 22.33 17.77
N THR A 33 -7.92 21.48 17.92
CA THR A 33 -7.99 20.45 18.97
C THR A 33 -7.00 19.32 18.65
N ASN A 34 -6.01 19.10 19.50
CA ASN A 34 -4.92 18.15 19.26
C ASN A 34 -5.36 16.66 19.24
N ARG A 35 -6.54 16.32 19.78
CA ARG A 35 -7.06 14.93 19.87
C ARG A 35 -7.94 14.47 18.69
N VAL A 36 -7.70 14.95 17.49
CA VAL A 36 -8.36 14.37 16.29
C VAL A 36 -7.48 13.26 15.69
N VAL A 37 -8.12 12.33 14.96
CA VAL A 37 -7.52 11.14 14.32
C VAL A 37 -7.28 9.95 15.26
N THR A 38 -7.69 8.76 14.80
CA THR A 38 -7.36 7.46 15.42
C THR A 38 -5.84 7.35 15.52
N LEU A 39 -5.31 6.98 16.68
CA LEU A 39 -3.89 7.10 17.02
C LEU A 39 -2.94 6.53 15.94
N TRP A 40 -3.32 5.43 15.30
CA TRP A 40 -2.53 4.71 14.30
C TRP A 40 -2.26 5.50 13.00
N TYR A 41 -3.14 6.45 12.67
CA TYR A 41 -3.02 7.32 11.48
C TYR A 41 -2.63 8.75 11.85
N ARG A 42 -2.29 9.01 13.12
CA ARG A 42 -1.93 10.35 13.58
C ARG A 42 -0.49 10.66 13.16
N PRO A 43 -0.25 11.78 12.46
CA PRO A 43 1.10 12.18 12.04
C PRO A 43 1.94 12.66 13.23
N PRO A 44 3.28 12.68 13.10
CA PRO A 44 4.18 13.02 14.19
C PRO A 44 4.00 14.46 14.69
N GLU A 45 3.66 15.42 13.84
CA GLU A 45 3.45 16.82 14.26
C GLU A 45 2.29 16.97 15.26
N LEU A 46 1.21 16.22 15.09
CA LEU A 46 0.10 16.24 16.04
C LEU A 46 0.50 15.57 17.37
N LEU A 47 1.22 14.45 17.30
CA LEU A 47 1.75 13.74 18.48
C LEU A 47 2.76 14.57 19.27
N LEU A 48 3.46 15.49 18.60
CA LEU A 48 4.42 16.42 19.21
C LEU A 48 3.78 17.75 19.64
N GLY A 49 2.46 17.90 19.52
CA GLY A 49 1.73 19.02 20.09
C GLY A 49 1.44 20.18 19.11
N GLU A 50 1.65 20.00 17.80
CA GLU A 50 1.33 21.04 16.82
C GLU A 50 -0.17 21.38 16.86
N ARG A 51 -0.47 22.68 16.81
CA ARG A 51 -1.84 23.22 16.83
C ARG A 51 -2.18 24.01 15.56
N ASN A 52 -1.17 24.37 14.76
CA ASN A 52 -1.25 25.07 13.49
C ASN A 52 -1.01 24.10 12.32
N TYR A 53 -1.67 22.96 12.35
CA TYR A 53 -1.57 21.96 11.28
C TYR A 53 -2.43 22.34 10.06
N GLY A 54 -2.11 21.74 8.91
CA GLY A 54 -2.77 21.95 7.63
C GLY A 54 -2.96 20.64 6.85
N PRO A 55 -3.17 20.72 5.52
CA PRO A 55 -3.39 19.55 4.66
C PRO A 55 -2.41 18.37 4.82
N PRO A 56 -1.10 18.55 5.13
CA PRO A 56 -0.17 17.43 5.26
C PRO A 56 -0.58 16.33 6.27
N ILE A 57 -1.43 16.63 7.25
CA ILE A 57 -1.90 15.61 8.21
C ILE A 57 -2.74 14.53 7.53
N ASP A 58 -3.50 14.90 6.50
CA ASP A 58 -4.35 13.97 5.75
C ASP A 58 -3.49 13.10 4.84
N LEU A 59 -2.41 13.67 4.26
CA LEU A 59 -1.49 12.94 3.39
C LEU A 59 -0.65 11.90 4.15
N TRP A 60 -0.33 12.14 5.43
CA TRP A 60 0.23 11.11 6.29
C TRP A 60 -0.74 9.93 6.46
N GLY A 61 -2.01 10.24 6.76
CA GLY A 61 -3.07 9.23 6.85
C GLY A 61 -3.22 8.45 5.55
N ALA A 62 -3.17 9.13 4.40
CA ALA A 62 -3.19 8.52 3.08
C ALA A 62 -2.00 7.57 2.86
N GLY A 63 -0.79 7.94 3.29
CA GLY A 63 0.39 7.06 3.26
C GLY A 63 0.20 5.79 4.11
N CYS A 64 -0.32 5.93 5.32
CA CYS A 64 -0.64 4.78 6.17
C CYS A 64 -1.68 3.84 5.54
N ILE A 65 -2.76 4.40 4.96
CA ILE A 65 -3.80 3.63 4.25
C ILE A 65 -3.23 2.97 3.00
N MET A 66 -2.39 3.69 2.25
CA MET A 66 -1.74 3.16 1.06
C MET A 66 -0.90 1.94 1.41
N ALA A 67 -0.09 2.00 2.47
CA ALA A 67 0.71 0.85 2.91
C ALA A 67 -0.18 -0.34 3.33
N GLU A 68 -1.30 -0.04 4.00
CA GLU A 68 -2.28 -1.03 4.45
C GLU A 68 -2.91 -1.83 3.30
N MET A 69 -2.98 -1.27 2.09
CA MET A 69 -3.48 -2.00 0.92
C MET A 69 -2.66 -3.27 0.63
N TRP A 70 -1.35 -3.25 0.89
CA TRP A 70 -0.48 -4.42 0.73
C TRP A 70 -0.32 -5.22 2.03
N THR A 71 -0.12 -4.56 3.17
CA THR A 71 0.13 -5.26 4.44
C THR A 71 -1.13 -5.91 5.03
N ARG A 72 -2.33 -5.49 4.58
CA ARG A 72 -3.65 -5.92 5.06
C ARG A 72 -3.89 -5.67 6.55
N LYS A 73 -3.03 -4.88 7.19
CA LYS A 73 -3.11 -4.47 8.59
C LYS A 73 -2.49 -3.09 8.77
N PRO A 74 -2.98 -2.27 9.71
CA PRO A 74 -2.38 -0.96 9.98
C PRO A 74 -0.88 -1.10 10.29
N ILE A 75 -0.06 -0.25 9.68
CA ILE A 75 1.42 -0.35 9.77
C ILE A 75 2.00 0.21 11.08
N LEU A 76 1.25 1.04 11.80
CA LEU A 76 1.70 1.72 13.03
C LEU A 76 0.63 1.60 14.13
N GLN A 77 0.71 0.55 14.95
CA GLN A 77 -0.33 0.17 15.92
C GLN A 77 0.05 0.54 17.37
N GLY A 78 0.38 1.79 17.64
CA GLY A 78 0.66 2.26 18.99
C GLY A 78 -0.58 2.23 19.89
N ASN A 79 -0.43 1.77 21.13
CA ASN A 79 -1.48 1.82 22.16
C ASN A 79 -1.45 3.14 22.95
N THR A 80 -0.33 3.87 22.89
CA THR A 80 -0.13 5.18 23.52
C THR A 80 0.57 6.14 22.54
N GLU A 81 0.43 7.45 22.74
CA GLU A 81 1.13 8.45 21.91
C GLU A 81 2.64 8.25 21.92
N GLN A 82 3.20 7.89 23.08
CA GLN A 82 4.60 7.54 23.24
C GLN A 82 4.99 6.30 22.42
N GLN A 83 4.17 5.24 22.44
CA GLN A 83 4.43 4.05 21.63
C GLN A 83 4.29 4.33 20.14
N GLN A 84 3.32 5.16 19.75
CA GLN A 84 3.12 5.58 18.37
C GLN A 84 4.34 6.34 17.83
N LEU A 85 4.88 7.31 18.60
CA LEU A 85 6.13 8.01 18.26
C LEU A 85 7.32 7.06 18.14
N THR A 86 7.38 6.01 18.96
CA THR A 86 8.41 4.97 18.85
C THR A 86 8.30 4.21 17.54
N PHE A 87 7.11 3.76 17.15
CA PHE A 87 6.91 3.05 15.88
C PHE A 87 7.18 3.94 14.66
N ILE A 88 6.76 5.20 14.72
CA ILE A 88 7.09 6.19 13.68
C ILE A 88 8.61 6.32 13.56
N SER A 89 9.33 6.43 14.69
CA SER A 89 10.80 6.56 14.66
C SER A 89 11.49 5.33 14.09
N GLN A 90 10.98 4.13 14.39
CA GLN A 90 11.52 2.87 13.87
C GLN A 90 11.37 2.75 12.34
N LEU A 91 10.25 3.21 11.80
CA LEU A 91 9.94 3.13 10.37
C LEU A 91 10.56 4.30 9.58
N CYS A 92 10.31 5.52 10.03
CA CYS A 92 10.63 6.75 9.30
C CYS A 92 11.97 7.38 9.71
N GLY A 93 12.65 6.83 10.72
CA GLY A 93 13.88 7.36 11.29
C GLY A 93 13.65 8.29 12.49
N SER A 94 14.72 8.62 13.20
CA SER A 94 14.64 9.49 14.38
C SER A 94 14.22 10.92 14.01
N MET A 95 13.28 11.48 14.78
CA MET A 95 12.84 12.87 14.68
C MET A 95 13.90 13.82 15.24
N THR A 96 14.88 14.18 14.42
CA THR A 96 15.96 15.09 14.79
C THR A 96 15.88 16.40 13.99
N PRO A 97 16.49 17.49 14.49
CA PRO A 97 16.46 18.80 13.81
C PRO A 97 17.08 18.77 12.40
N GLU A 98 17.97 17.82 12.11
CA GLU A 98 18.58 17.66 10.80
C GLU A 98 17.58 17.17 9.75
N VAL A 99 16.68 16.25 10.12
CA VAL A 99 15.65 15.70 9.22
C VAL A 99 14.43 16.61 9.19
N TRP A 100 14.07 17.17 10.35
CA TRP A 100 12.93 18.04 10.56
C TRP A 100 13.35 19.34 11.24
N PRO A 101 13.75 20.36 10.47
CA PRO A 101 14.14 21.66 11.00
C PRO A 101 13.01 22.30 11.81
N GLY A 102 13.33 22.72 13.04
CA GLY A 102 12.36 23.35 13.95
C GLY A 102 11.51 22.38 14.77
N VAL A 103 11.74 21.06 14.67
CA VAL A 103 11.03 20.06 15.50
C VAL A 103 11.20 20.32 17.00
N GLU A 104 12.33 20.88 17.43
CA GLU A 104 12.56 21.22 18.85
C GLU A 104 11.65 22.30 19.41
N SER A 105 11.01 23.10 18.53
CA SER A 105 10.06 24.15 18.93
C SER A 105 8.68 23.61 19.31
N LEU A 106 8.39 22.34 19.01
CA LEU A 106 7.10 21.72 19.28
C LEU A 106 6.91 21.48 20.78
N GLU A 107 5.68 21.73 21.26
CA GLU A 107 5.33 21.77 22.70
C GLU A 107 5.74 20.50 23.47
N LEU A 108 5.63 19.34 22.82
CA LEU A 108 5.86 18.04 23.45
C LEU A 108 7.22 17.42 23.09
N TYR A 109 8.02 18.05 22.24
CA TYR A 109 9.31 17.48 21.79
C TYR A 109 10.24 17.14 22.96
N ASN A 110 10.40 18.07 23.91
CA ASN A 110 11.23 17.88 25.09
C ASN A 110 10.52 17.13 26.24
N LYS A 111 9.23 16.83 26.10
CA LYS A 111 8.42 16.14 27.13
C LYS A 111 8.23 14.65 26.83
N MET A 112 8.30 14.27 25.56
CA MET A 112 8.20 12.88 25.10
C MET A 112 9.58 12.23 25.02
N VAL A 113 9.63 10.91 25.17
CA VAL A 113 10.88 10.15 25.01
C VAL A 113 11.03 9.78 23.54
N LEU A 114 11.81 10.53 22.77
CA LEU A 114 11.99 10.26 21.35
C LEU A 114 13.18 9.31 21.10
N PRO A 115 12.96 8.14 20.49
CA PRO A 115 14.04 7.20 20.23
C PRO A 115 15.05 7.74 19.21
N ARG A 116 16.34 7.54 19.51
CA ARG A 116 17.48 8.01 18.68
C ARG A 116 18.19 6.85 17.99
N GLY A 117 18.88 7.16 16.90
CA GLY A 117 19.71 6.20 16.16
C GLY A 117 18.95 5.36 15.13
N PHE A 118 17.67 5.63 14.89
CA PHE A 118 16.92 4.97 13.83
C PHE A 118 17.17 5.66 12.49
N LYS A 119 17.51 4.87 11.48
CA LYS A 119 17.60 5.32 10.09
C LYS A 119 16.24 5.21 9.42
N HIS A 120 15.99 6.11 8.48
CA HIS A 120 14.83 6.06 7.61
C HIS A 120 14.81 4.74 6.81
N GLN A 121 13.72 3.99 6.94
CA GLN A 121 13.62 2.61 6.42
C GLN A 121 12.24 2.29 5.85
N VAL A 122 11.46 3.29 5.39
CA VAL A 122 10.12 3.08 4.83
C VAL A 122 10.17 2.08 3.67
N LYS A 123 10.96 2.37 2.62
CA LYS A 123 11.13 1.47 1.46
C LYS A 123 11.55 0.07 1.89
N LYS A 124 12.64 -0.04 2.66
CA LYS A 124 13.18 -1.33 3.12
C LYS A 124 12.19 -2.15 3.96
N SER A 125 11.38 -1.48 4.78
CA SER A 125 10.40 -2.17 5.63
C SER A 125 9.17 -2.63 4.86
N LEU A 126 8.84 -1.94 3.77
CA LEU A 126 7.67 -2.22 2.94
C LEU A 126 7.98 -3.05 1.70
N GLU A 127 9.25 -3.18 1.28
CA GLU A 127 9.67 -3.97 0.11
C GLU A 127 9.28 -5.46 0.20
N THR A 128 9.09 -5.98 1.41
CA THR A 128 8.63 -7.37 1.63
C THR A 128 7.15 -7.55 1.24
N TYR A 129 6.36 -6.48 1.22
CA TYR A 129 4.92 -6.50 0.94
C TYR A 129 4.59 -5.83 -0.40
N VAL A 130 5.29 -4.76 -0.73
CA VAL A 130 5.08 -3.92 -1.90
C VAL A 130 6.16 -4.24 -2.93
N THR A 131 5.79 -4.99 -3.97
CA THR A 131 6.72 -5.41 -5.01
C THR A 131 7.04 -4.31 -6.01
N ASP A 132 6.17 -3.32 -6.14
CA ASP A 132 6.33 -2.20 -7.08
C ASP A 132 7.25 -1.11 -6.47
N PRO A 133 8.41 -0.82 -7.09
CA PRO A 133 9.31 0.23 -6.63
C PRO A 133 8.69 1.63 -6.62
N LEU A 134 7.79 1.94 -7.56
CA LEU A 134 7.12 3.24 -7.64
C LEU A 134 6.10 3.43 -6.51
N ALA A 135 5.39 2.36 -6.15
CA ALA A 135 4.52 2.35 -4.98
C ALA A 135 5.33 2.59 -3.69
N CYS A 136 6.48 1.92 -3.55
CA CYS A 136 7.41 2.15 -2.45
C CYS A 136 7.93 3.60 -2.42
N ASP A 137 8.24 4.19 -3.57
CA ASP A 137 8.69 5.59 -3.64
C ASP A 137 7.60 6.55 -3.18
N LEU A 138 6.37 6.41 -3.69
CA LEU A 138 5.26 7.26 -3.28
C LEU A 138 4.99 7.15 -1.76
N LEU A 139 5.06 5.94 -1.20
CA LEU A 139 4.95 5.71 0.25
C LEU A 139 6.04 6.45 1.04
N ASP A 140 7.29 6.43 0.54
CA ASP A 140 8.42 7.16 1.11
C ASP A 140 8.16 8.68 1.14
N LYS A 141 7.54 9.22 0.09
CA LYS A 141 7.19 10.65 -0.04
C LYS A 141 5.99 11.07 0.82
N LEU A 142 5.06 10.16 1.10
CA LEU A 142 3.90 10.40 1.97
C LEU A 142 4.24 10.25 3.46
N LEU A 143 5.13 9.32 3.81
CA LEU A 143 5.54 9.02 5.19
C LEU A 143 6.79 9.82 5.62
N VAL A 144 6.82 11.11 5.25
CA VAL A 144 7.88 12.05 5.64
C VAL A 144 7.55 12.69 7.00
N LEU A 145 8.54 12.72 7.89
CA LEU A 145 8.41 13.26 9.24
C LEU A 145 8.08 14.76 9.24
N ASP A 146 8.86 15.54 8.50
CA ASP A 146 8.65 16.98 8.34
C ASP A 146 7.44 17.24 7.43
N PRO A 147 6.34 17.83 7.95
CA PRO A 147 5.14 18.06 7.16
C PRO A 147 5.36 19.05 6.01
N SER A 148 6.40 19.89 6.05
CA SER A 148 6.72 20.83 4.97
C SER A 148 7.39 20.18 3.76
N LYS A 149 7.98 18.98 3.95
CA LYS A 149 8.64 18.19 2.91
C LYS A 149 7.77 17.01 2.44
N ARG A 150 6.66 16.75 3.12
CA ARG A 150 5.70 15.70 2.77
C ARG A 150 4.98 16.09 1.49
N TYR A 151 4.77 15.13 0.58
CA TYR A 151 4.01 15.39 -0.64
C TYR A 151 2.60 15.89 -0.32
N ASP A 152 2.16 16.89 -1.08
CA ASP A 152 0.76 17.28 -1.14
C ASP A 152 -0.03 16.37 -2.10
N SER A 153 -1.34 16.58 -2.16
CA SER A 153 -2.21 15.77 -3.04
C SER A 153 -1.84 15.88 -4.50
N ASP A 154 -1.46 17.07 -4.95
CA ASP A 154 -1.22 17.35 -6.37
C ASP A 154 0.08 16.67 -6.81
N SER A 155 1.15 16.84 -6.03
CA SER A 155 2.44 16.17 -6.25
C SER A 155 2.31 14.64 -6.15
N ALA A 156 1.44 14.13 -5.27
CA ALA A 156 1.19 12.69 -5.16
C ALA A 156 0.45 12.14 -6.39
N LEU A 157 -0.51 12.89 -6.94
CA LEU A 157 -1.26 12.48 -8.14
C LEU A 157 -0.42 12.55 -9.42
N GLU A 158 0.59 13.44 -9.46
CA GLU A 158 1.55 13.55 -10.56
C GLU A 158 2.67 12.49 -10.48
N HIS A 159 2.72 11.69 -9.42
CA HIS A 159 3.76 10.68 -9.24
C HIS A 159 3.69 9.55 -10.27
N ASP A 160 4.84 9.09 -10.76
CA ASP A 160 4.99 8.05 -11.79
C ASP A 160 4.23 6.75 -11.50
N PHE A 161 3.97 6.45 -10.22
CA PHE A 161 3.12 5.34 -9.78
C PHE A 161 1.74 5.32 -10.46
N PHE A 162 1.15 6.49 -10.73
CA PHE A 162 -0.16 6.58 -11.38
C PHE A 162 -0.09 6.65 -12.91
N TRP A 163 1.11 6.82 -13.48
CA TRP A 163 1.34 7.11 -14.90
C TRP A 163 2.29 6.10 -15.58
N THR A 164 2.67 5.03 -14.88
CA THR A 164 3.49 3.94 -15.39
C THR A 164 2.70 2.65 -15.41
N ASP A 165 2.97 1.79 -16.40
CA ASP A 165 2.34 0.49 -16.46
C ASP A 165 2.68 -0.39 -15.24
N PRO A 166 1.69 -1.12 -14.67
CA PRO A 166 0.30 -1.19 -15.09
C PRO A 166 -0.51 0.05 -14.67
N MET A 167 -1.16 0.70 -15.64
CA MET A 167 -1.99 1.87 -15.39
C MET A 167 -3.15 1.58 -14.43
N PRO A 168 -3.61 2.60 -13.67
CA PRO A 168 -4.77 2.47 -12.79
C PRO A 168 -5.98 1.85 -13.51
N CYS A 169 -6.61 0.87 -12.87
CA CYS A 169 -7.74 0.15 -13.43
C CYS A 169 -8.96 0.19 -12.50
N ASP A 170 -10.13 -0.05 -13.07
CA ASP A 170 -11.38 -0.07 -12.32
C ASP A 170 -11.42 -1.22 -11.29
N LEU A 171 -11.96 -0.91 -10.12
CA LEU A 171 -12.12 -1.83 -8.99
C LEU A 171 -13.22 -2.87 -9.22
N SER A 172 -13.99 -2.78 -10.31
CA SER A 172 -15.02 -3.77 -10.69
C SER A 172 -14.55 -5.23 -10.60
N LYS A 173 -13.31 -5.53 -11.01
CA LYS A 173 -12.74 -6.89 -10.94
C LYS A 173 -12.48 -7.36 -9.50
N MET A 174 -12.03 -6.46 -8.63
CA MET A 174 -11.82 -6.75 -7.20
C MET A 174 -13.17 -6.94 -6.49
N LEU A 175 -14.15 -6.07 -6.77
CA LEU A 175 -15.47 -6.14 -6.16
C LEU A 175 -16.23 -7.42 -6.54
N ALA A 176 -16.05 -7.92 -7.77
CA ALA A 176 -16.62 -9.19 -8.22
C ALA A 176 -16.13 -10.41 -7.41
N GLN A 177 -14.95 -10.33 -6.78
CA GLN A 177 -14.44 -11.38 -5.90
C GLN A 177 -15.09 -11.34 -4.50
N HIS A 178 -15.49 -10.16 -4.04
CA HIS A 178 -16.16 -9.97 -2.75
C HIS A 178 -17.64 -10.35 -2.75
N THR A 179 -18.29 -10.43 -3.92
CA THR A 179 -19.67 -10.91 -4.06
C THR A 179 -19.80 -12.43 -4.08
N ARG A 180 -18.67 -13.15 -4.03
CA ARG A 180 -18.65 -14.61 -4.01
C ARG A 180 -19.01 -15.13 -2.62
N SER A 181 -19.92 -16.10 -2.58
CA SER A 181 -20.21 -16.85 -1.34
C SER A 181 -18.93 -17.55 -0.84
N MET A 182 -18.82 -17.79 0.48
CA MET A 182 -17.74 -18.62 1.07
C MET A 182 -17.52 -19.93 0.32
N PHE A 183 -18.60 -20.49 -0.25
CA PHE A 183 -18.57 -21.70 -1.06
C PHE A 183 -17.78 -21.52 -2.37
N GLU A 184 -17.93 -20.39 -3.06
CA GLU A 184 -17.25 -20.10 -4.33
C GLU A 184 -15.77 -19.70 -4.14
N TYR A 185 -15.40 -19.20 -2.96
CA TYR A 185 -14.00 -18.89 -2.62
C TYR A 185 -13.15 -20.15 -2.43
N LEU A 186 -13.76 -21.23 -1.93
CA LEU A 186 -13.08 -22.48 -1.60
C LEU A 186 -12.97 -23.45 -2.78
N ILE A 187 -13.64 -23.19 -3.91
CA ILE A 187 -13.60 -24.05 -5.09
C ILE A 187 -12.41 -23.62 -5.98
N PRO A 188 -11.42 -24.50 -6.21
CA PRO A 188 -10.35 -24.24 -7.17
C PRO A 188 -10.95 -24.01 -8.58
N PRO A 189 -10.42 -23.06 -9.37
CA PRO A 189 -10.92 -22.84 -10.73
C PRO A 189 -10.82 -24.14 -11.55
N HIS A 190 -11.93 -24.53 -12.17
CA HIS A 190 -12.04 -25.75 -12.96
C HIS A 190 -11.00 -25.74 -14.09
N ARG A 191 -10.23 -26.82 -14.22
CA ARG A 191 -9.27 -27.02 -15.31
C ARG A 191 -10.03 -26.92 -16.65
N PRO A 192 -9.56 -26.16 -17.65
CA PRO A 192 -10.23 -26.11 -18.95
C PRO A 192 -10.24 -27.52 -19.57
N GLU A 193 -11.41 -27.93 -20.05
CA GLU A 193 -11.60 -29.19 -20.75
C GLU A 193 -10.72 -29.24 -21.99
N ILE A 194 -10.02 -30.36 -22.17
CA ILE A 194 -9.29 -30.69 -23.40
C ILE A 194 -10.36 -30.92 -24.47
N PRO A 195 -10.29 -30.27 -25.66
CA PRO A 195 -11.26 -30.53 -26.71
C PRO A 195 -11.18 -31.99 -27.16
N HIS A 196 -12.29 -32.71 -27.05
CA HIS A 196 -12.45 -34.03 -27.68
C HIS A 196 -12.58 -33.83 -29.19
N ASP A 197 -11.52 -34.16 -29.93
CA ASP A 197 -11.56 -34.26 -31.39
C ASP A 197 -12.48 -35.43 -31.79
N GLN A 198 -13.58 -35.11 -32.47
CA GLN A 198 -14.38 -36.08 -33.21
C GLN A 198 -13.66 -36.41 -34.51
N HIS A 199 -13.10 -37.61 -34.65
CA HIS A 199 -12.80 -38.19 -35.96
C HIS A 199 -13.63 -39.45 -36.19
N GLN A 200 -14.55 -39.33 -37.15
CA GLN A 200 -15.31 -40.41 -37.76
C GLN A 200 -14.38 -41.40 -38.48
N GLY A 201 -14.80 -42.66 -38.52
CA GLY A 201 -13.93 -43.81 -38.74
C GLY A 201 -13.40 -44.06 -40.15
N ALA A 202 -12.47 -45.02 -40.21
CA ALA A 202 -12.19 -45.87 -41.35
C ALA A 202 -11.52 -47.16 -40.84
N LEU A 203 -12.04 -48.32 -41.29
CA LEU A 203 -11.46 -49.65 -41.09
C LEU A 203 -10.05 -49.75 -41.72
N PRO A 204 -9.11 -50.54 -41.18
CA PRO A 204 -7.83 -50.77 -41.84
C PRO A 204 -7.95 -51.90 -42.87
N PRO A 205 -7.32 -51.79 -44.05
CA PRO A 205 -7.15 -52.93 -44.95
C PRO A 205 -5.92 -53.77 -44.54
N ILE A 206 -6.07 -55.07 -44.70
CA ILE A 206 -5.04 -56.10 -44.57
C ILE A 206 -4.21 -56.10 -45.87
N HIS A 207 -2.88 -56.02 -45.77
CA HIS A 207 -1.98 -56.69 -46.73
C HIS A 207 -0.61 -56.98 -46.12
N SER A 208 -0.05 -58.07 -46.62
CA SER A 208 1.03 -58.91 -46.10
C SER A 208 2.35 -58.75 -46.88
N GLN A 209 3.42 -59.31 -46.29
CA GLN A 209 4.76 -59.61 -46.86
C GLN A 209 5.73 -58.41 -46.97
N SER A 210 7.06 -58.55 -46.87
CA SER A 210 8.01 -59.53 -46.33
C SER A 210 9.41 -58.89 -46.47
N SER A 211 10.35 -59.25 -45.59
CA SER A 211 11.82 -59.26 -45.79
C SER A 211 12.53 -58.05 -46.43
N ASN A 212 13.42 -57.38 -45.68
CA ASN A 212 14.86 -57.66 -45.78
C ASN A 212 15.75 -56.91 -44.76
N SER A 213 16.84 -57.59 -44.44
CA SER A 213 18.00 -57.30 -43.61
C SER A 213 18.73 -55.95 -43.83
N ARG A 214 19.38 -55.39 -42.78
CA ARG A 214 20.85 -55.47 -42.55
C ARG A 214 21.37 -54.48 -41.48
N SER A 215 22.29 -55.01 -40.65
CA SER A 215 23.52 -54.41 -40.08
C SER A 215 23.48 -53.26 -39.04
N LEU A 216 23.80 -53.63 -37.80
CA LEU A 216 24.71 -52.97 -36.83
C LEU A 216 26.11 -52.67 -37.46
N PRO A 217 27.06 -51.88 -36.87
CA PRO A 217 27.27 -51.74 -35.42
C PRO A 217 27.85 -50.40 -34.86
N ASN A 218 27.88 -50.36 -33.52
CA ASN A 218 28.91 -49.82 -32.59
C ASN A 218 29.28 -48.33 -32.54
N GLY A 219 29.39 -47.84 -31.28
CA GLY A 219 30.28 -46.74 -30.92
C GLY A 219 29.95 -46.07 -29.58
N LEU A 220 30.19 -46.75 -28.46
CA LEU A 220 30.36 -46.12 -27.14
C LEU A 220 31.81 -45.65 -27.02
N SER A 221 32.01 -44.35 -26.75
CA SER A 221 32.91 -43.82 -25.73
C SER A 221 32.72 -42.31 -25.60
#